data_AF-A0A7M1KLY2-F1
#
_entry.id   AF-A0A7M1KLY2-F1
#
_cell.length_a   1.000
_cell.length_b   1.000
_cell.length_c   1.000
_cell.angle_alpha   90.00
_cell.angle_beta   90.00
_cell.angle_gamma   90.00
#
_symmetry.space_group_name_H-M   'P 1'
#
loop_
_entity.id
_entity.type
_entity.pdbx_description
1 polymer ?
#
loop_
_entity_poly.entity_id
_entity_poly.type
_entity_poly.pdbx_seq_one_letter_code
_entity_poly.pdbx_strand_id
1 'polypeptide(L)'
;MKKNYFMVCERCGGRLESFKEGSAQGLRCADCGWSVVTTHISGIKVDETKYEVSCSGDYKNEAHIRAVSEVTGYNFLTSRKTLQNGISLVFTGQAMEILQVRNTLVSAELDFTIEPEFNWT
;
A
#
# COMPACT_ATOMS: atom_id res chain seq x y z
N MET A 1 38.54 6.64 12.05
CA MET A 1 38.17 5.90 13.29
C MET A 1 36.66 5.70 13.28
N LYS A 2 36.17 4.47 13.13
CA LYS A 2 34.73 4.17 13.26
C LYS A 2 34.41 4.07 14.75
N LYS A 3 33.53 4.94 15.27
CA LYS A 3 33.00 4.81 16.63
C LYS A 3 32.13 3.55 16.67
N ASN A 4 32.65 2.46 17.24
CA ASN A 4 31.83 1.33 17.64
C ASN A 4 31.06 1.74 18.88
N TYR A 5 29.84 2.25 18.70
CA TYR A 5 28.88 2.33 19.80
C TYR A 5 28.47 0.90 20.13
N PHE A 6 29.05 0.35 21.19
CA PHE A 6 28.56 -0.89 21.78
C PHE A 6 27.11 -0.62 22.24
N MET A 7 26.14 -1.11 21.46
CA MET A 7 24.73 -1.12 21.86
C MET A 7 24.53 -2.23 22.89
N VAL A 8 25.00 -1.98 24.09
CA VAL A 8 24.80 -2.85 25.26
C VAL A 8 23.56 -2.41 26.01
N CYS A 9 22.87 -3.36 26.62
CA CYS A 9 21.69 -3.12 27.42
C CYS A 9 22.08 -2.31 28.66
N GLU A 10 21.38 -1.20 28.91
CA GLU A 10 21.63 -0.36 30.09
C GLU A 10 21.29 -1.05 31.43
N ARG A 11 20.49 -2.13 31.40
CA ARG A 11 20.08 -2.86 32.60
C ARG A 11 21.03 -4.00 32.99
N CYS A 12 21.45 -4.81 32.02
CA CYS A 12 22.25 -6.02 32.30
C CYS A 12 23.60 -6.06 31.58
N GLY A 13 23.92 -5.06 30.76
CA GLY A 13 25.12 -5.07 29.91
C GLY A 13 25.06 -6.07 28.74
N GLY A 14 23.97 -6.82 28.62
CA GLY A 14 23.73 -7.81 27.56
C GLY A 14 23.64 -7.20 26.15
N ARG A 15 23.65 -8.05 25.13
CA ARG A 15 23.61 -7.61 23.73
C ARG A 15 22.23 -7.06 23.36
N LEU A 16 22.20 -5.92 22.66
CA LEU A 16 20.97 -5.41 22.02
C LEU A 16 20.89 -5.88 20.57
N GLU A 17 19.69 -6.28 20.17
CA GLU A 17 19.35 -6.70 18.82
C GLU A 17 18.28 -5.79 18.24
N SER A 18 18.45 -5.40 16.97
CA SER A 18 17.44 -4.65 16.25
C SER A 18 16.26 -5.56 15.91
N PHE A 19 15.04 -5.11 16.16
CA PHE A 19 13.84 -5.82 15.75
C PHE A 19 12.90 -4.88 14.98
N LYS A 20 12.08 -5.48 14.12
CA LYS A 20 10.95 -4.83 13.45
C LYS A 20 9.80 -5.83 13.39
N GLU A 21 8.74 -5.56 14.13
CA GLU A 21 7.55 -6.39 14.25
C GLU A 21 6.32 -5.50 13.95
N GLY A 22 5.76 -5.62 12.76
CA GLY A 22 4.69 -4.73 12.29
C GLY A 22 5.13 -3.27 12.24
N SER A 23 4.42 -2.40 12.98
CA SER A 23 4.78 -0.98 13.13
C SER A 23 5.70 -0.71 14.32
N ALA A 24 6.08 -1.71 15.12
CA ALA A 24 7.04 -1.55 16.19
C ALA A 24 8.45 -1.84 15.67
N GLN A 25 9.41 -0.95 15.95
CA GLN A 25 10.82 -1.20 15.70
C GLN A 25 11.66 -0.71 16.87
N GLY A 26 12.87 -1.24 17.02
CA GLY A 26 13.77 -0.74 18.04
C GLY A 26 14.84 -1.74 18.42
N LEU A 27 15.26 -1.68 19.68
CA LEU A 27 16.31 -2.52 20.23
C LEU A 27 15.75 -3.34 21.38
N ARG A 28 16.02 -4.64 21.40
CA ARG A 28 15.63 -5.57 22.47
C ARG A 28 16.86 -6.31 22.97
N CYS A 29 17.00 -6.44 24.29
CA CYS A 29 18.06 -7.23 24.90
C CYS A 29 17.69 -8.72 24.89
N ALA A 30 18.59 -9.56 24.36
CA ALA A 30 18.38 -11.00 24.31
C ALA A 30 18.37 -11.67 25.70
N ASP A 31 19.06 -11.07 26.68
CA ASP A 31 19.29 -11.70 27.99
C ASP A 31 18.22 -11.36 29.03
N CYS A 32 17.72 -10.11 29.05
CA CYS A 32 16.77 -9.65 30.07
C CYS A 32 15.46 -9.08 29.50
N GLY A 33 15.30 -9.04 28.18
CA GLY A 33 14.09 -8.56 27.51
C GLY A 33 13.84 -7.05 27.57
N TRP A 34 14.72 -6.27 28.21
CA TRP A 34 14.61 -4.80 28.17
C TRP A 34 14.67 -4.29 26.73
N SER A 35 13.83 -3.31 26.40
CA SER A 35 13.73 -2.79 25.03
C SER A 35 13.44 -1.30 24.96
N VAL A 36 13.99 -0.64 23.94
CA VAL A 36 13.57 0.68 23.48
C VAL A 36 12.82 0.50 22.18
N VAL A 37 11.60 1.03 22.10
CA VAL A 37 10.70 0.84 20.98
C VAL A 37 10.29 2.20 20.42
N THR A 38 10.25 2.30 19.11
CA THR A 38 9.66 3.42 18.37
C THR A 38 8.72 2.91 17.29
N THR A 39 7.79 3.75 16.88
CA THR A 39 6.83 3.40 15.83
C THR A 39 7.43 3.66 14.46
N HIS A 40 7.48 2.63 13.62
CA HIS A 40 7.74 2.74 12.20
C HIS A 40 6.41 2.85 11.45
N ILE A 41 6.19 3.99 10.82
CA ILE A 41 5.06 4.21 9.91
C ILE A 41 5.57 4.00 8.49
N SER A 42 4.92 3.10 7.73
CA SER A 42 5.28 2.84 6.34
C SER A 42 5.08 4.10 5.50
N GLY A 43 5.98 4.36 4.53
CA GLY A 43 5.93 5.54 3.68
C GLY A 43 4.57 5.74 3.00
N ILE A 44 3.98 4.65 2.48
CA ILE A 44 2.65 4.68 1.84
C ILE A 44 1.53 5.17 2.76
N LYS A 45 1.67 4.99 4.08
CA LYS A 45 0.66 5.42 5.07
C LYS A 45 0.75 6.92 5.39
N VAL A 46 1.87 7.56 5.07
CA VAL A 46 2.09 9.01 5.25
C VAL A 46 2.16 9.74 3.92
N ASP A 47 1.90 9.04 2.81
CA ASP A 47 1.83 9.67 1.51
C ASP A 47 0.49 10.40 1.35
N GLU A 48 0.57 11.73 1.29
CA GLU A 48 -0.57 12.61 1.13
C GLU A 48 -0.90 12.90 -0.35
N THR A 49 -0.12 12.36 -1.28
CA THR A 49 -0.35 12.50 -2.73
C THR A 49 -1.70 11.91 -3.10
N LYS A 50 -2.49 12.69 -3.83
CA LYS A 50 -3.71 12.21 -4.49
C LYS A 50 -3.35 11.66 -5.85
N TYR A 51 -3.82 10.46 -6.11
CA TYR A 51 -3.65 9.80 -7.40
C TYR A 51 -5.00 9.60 -8.06
N GLU A 52 -4.98 9.55 -9.37
CA GLU A 52 -6.10 9.28 -10.26
C GLU A 52 -5.85 7.96 -10.97
N VAL A 53 -6.86 7.09 -10.97
CA VAL A 53 -6.82 5.79 -11.65
C VAL A 53 -7.78 5.82 -12.81
N SER A 54 -7.26 5.65 -14.02
CA SER A 54 -8.08 5.44 -15.21
C SER A 54 -7.94 4.01 -15.69
N CYS A 55 -9.03 3.40 -16.17
CA CYS A 55 -8.97 2.04 -16.70
C CYS A 55 -9.78 1.87 -17.99
N SER A 56 -9.45 0.83 -18.74
CA SER A 56 -10.19 0.32 -19.87
C SER A 56 -10.28 -1.21 -19.82
N GLY A 57 -11.26 -1.78 -20.52
CA GLY A 57 -11.44 -3.23 -20.56
C GLY A 57 -12.62 -3.66 -21.42
N ASP A 58 -12.88 -4.97 -21.44
CA ASP A 58 -14.00 -5.53 -22.18
C ASP A 58 -15.33 -5.37 -21.42
N TYR A 59 -16.22 -4.55 -21.99
CA TYR A 59 -17.58 -4.34 -21.46
C TYR A 59 -18.50 -5.58 -21.55
N LYS A 60 -18.08 -6.65 -22.22
CA LYS A 60 -18.77 -7.94 -22.25
C LYS A 60 -18.24 -8.92 -21.19
N ASN A 61 -17.05 -8.68 -20.65
CA ASN A 61 -16.46 -9.51 -19.61
C ASN A 61 -17.07 -9.15 -18.24
N GLU A 62 -17.72 -10.12 -17.60
CA GLU A 62 -18.33 -9.91 -16.29
C GLU A 62 -17.31 -9.55 -15.20
N ALA A 63 -16.11 -10.14 -15.24
CA ALA A 63 -15.06 -9.84 -14.27
C ALA A 63 -14.61 -8.38 -14.35
N HIS A 64 -14.51 -7.84 -15.58
CA HIS A 64 -14.15 -6.44 -15.80
C HIS A 64 -15.26 -5.50 -15.30
N ILE A 65 -16.52 -5.80 -15.61
CA ILE A 65 -17.66 -4.99 -15.12
C ILE A 65 -17.72 -5.00 -13.59
N ARG A 66 -17.49 -6.16 -12.97
CA ARG A 66 -17.49 -6.33 -11.52
C ARG A 66 -16.37 -5.53 -10.85
N ALA A 67 -15.15 -5.61 -11.37
CA ALA A 67 -14.02 -4.86 -10.84
C ALA A 67 -14.25 -3.34 -10.94
N VAL A 68 -14.77 -2.85 -12.07
CA VAL A 68 -15.14 -1.43 -12.20
C VAL A 68 -16.25 -1.04 -11.23
N SER A 69 -17.26 -1.89 -11.05
CA SER A 69 -18.34 -1.68 -10.06
C SER A 69 -17.81 -1.58 -8.63
N GLU A 70 -16.87 -2.44 -8.25
CA GLU A 70 -16.24 -2.44 -6.93
C GLU A 70 -15.41 -1.18 -6.69
N VAL A 71 -14.58 -0.78 -7.67
CA VAL A 71 -13.71 0.40 -7.57
C VAL A 71 -14.51 1.70 -7.54
N THR A 72 -15.53 1.82 -8.39
CA THR A 72 -16.32 3.07 -8.54
C THR A 72 -17.49 3.17 -7.56
N GLY A 73 -17.93 2.06 -6.98
CA GLY A 73 -19.20 1.96 -6.26
C GLY A 73 -20.44 2.04 -7.17
N TYR A 74 -20.28 2.02 -8.49
CA TYR A 74 -21.38 2.03 -9.44
C TYR A 74 -22.06 0.66 -9.57
N ASN A 75 -23.31 0.65 -10.03
CA ASN A 75 -23.97 -0.58 -10.41
C ASN A 75 -23.44 -1.13 -11.75
N PHE A 76 -23.71 -2.41 -12.03
CA PHE A 76 -23.23 -3.12 -13.23
C PHE A 76 -23.60 -2.44 -14.56
N LEU A 77 -24.78 -1.82 -14.67
CA LEU A 77 -25.20 -1.15 -15.91
C LEU A 77 -24.35 0.10 -16.16
N THR A 78 -24.10 0.90 -15.12
CA THR A 78 -23.25 2.08 -15.22
C THR A 78 -21.79 1.68 -15.45
N SER A 79 -21.27 0.68 -14.72
CA SER A 79 -19.90 0.18 -14.92
C SER A 79 -19.67 -0.35 -16.33
N ARG A 80 -20.65 -1.05 -16.90
CA ARG A 80 -20.59 -1.49 -18.30
C ARG A 80 -20.50 -0.30 -19.26
N LYS A 81 -21.31 0.74 -19.04
CA LYS A 81 -21.26 1.97 -19.87
C LYS A 81 -19.90 2.66 -19.75
N THR A 82 -19.31 2.69 -18.56
CA THR A 82 -17.95 3.23 -18.35
C THR A 82 -16.94 2.49 -19.23
N LEU A 83 -16.96 1.16 -19.24
CA LEU A 83 -16.08 0.36 -20.11
C LEU A 83 -16.37 0.56 -21.61
N GLN A 84 -17.63 0.80 -21.98
CA GLN A 84 -18.00 1.09 -23.38
C GLN A 84 -17.44 2.43 -23.88
N ASN A 85 -17.22 3.39 -22.98
CA ASN A 85 -16.66 4.70 -23.32
C ASN A 85 -15.13 4.65 -23.54
N GLY A 86 -14.49 3.49 -23.33
CA GLY A 86 -13.04 3.31 -23.47
C GLY A 86 -12.31 3.60 -22.15
N ILE A 87 -11.20 4.34 -22.23
CA ILE A 87 -10.41 4.72 -21.05
C ILE A 87 -11.19 5.78 -20.26
N SER A 88 -11.49 5.50 -19.00
CA SER A 88 -12.23 6.40 -18.12
C SER A 88 -11.59 6.48 -16.74
N LEU A 89 -11.64 7.66 -16.13
CA LEU A 89 -11.30 7.86 -14.72
C LEU A 89 -12.30 7.07 -13.85
N VAL A 90 -11.80 6.14 -13.04
CA VAL A 90 -12.62 5.28 -12.18
C VAL A 90 -12.43 5.53 -10.70
N PHE A 91 -11.30 6.13 -10.29
CA PHE A 91 -11.06 6.41 -8.88
C PHE A 91 -10.06 7.54 -8.67
N THR A 92 -10.21 8.26 -7.57
CA THR A 92 -9.24 9.24 -7.08
C THR A 92 -9.08 9.07 -5.58
N GLY A 93 -7.86 8.94 -5.07
CA GLY A 93 -7.63 8.69 -3.65
C GLY A 93 -6.16 8.75 -3.23
N GLN A 94 -5.90 8.42 -1.97
CA GLN A 94 -4.56 8.36 -1.39
C GLN A 94 -3.89 7.02 -1.65
N ALA A 95 -2.57 6.95 -1.42
CA ALA A 95 -1.76 5.81 -1.84
C ALA A 95 -2.26 4.44 -1.33
N MET A 96 -2.78 4.36 -0.10
CA MET A 96 -3.34 3.13 0.46
C MET A 96 -4.61 2.66 -0.27
N GLU A 97 -5.49 3.58 -0.64
CA GLU A 97 -6.72 3.28 -1.39
C GLU A 97 -6.37 2.87 -2.82
N ILE A 98 -5.41 3.57 -3.42
CA ILE A 98 -4.93 3.30 -4.79
C ILE A 98 -4.27 1.92 -4.87
N LEU A 99 -3.56 1.48 -3.83
CA LEU A 99 -3.03 0.12 -3.76
C LEU A 99 -4.14 -0.94 -3.77
N GLN A 100 -5.25 -0.70 -3.06
CA GLN A 100 -6.40 -1.61 -3.05
C GLN A 100 -7.10 -1.64 -4.41
N VAL A 101 -7.33 -0.47 -5.01
CA VAL A 101 -7.91 -0.33 -6.34
C VAL A 101 -7.03 -1.03 -7.39
N ARG A 102 -5.72 -0.78 -7.37
CA ARG A 102 -4.74 -1.43 -8.25
C ARG A 102 -4.83 -2.96 -8.14
N ASN A 103 -4.84 -3.51 -6.93
CA ASN A 103 -4.91 -4.96 -6.72
C ASN A 103 -6.20 -5.56 -7.29
N THR A 104 -7.31 -4.84 -7.17
CA THR A 104 -8.61 -5.23 -7.73
C THR A 104 -8.57 -5.26 -9.26
N LEU A 105 -8.02 -4.22 -9.88
CA LEU A 105 -7.90 -4.11 -11.34
C LEU A 105 -6.92 -5.15 -11.91
N VAL A 106 -5.78 -5.38 -11.26
CA VAL A 106 -4.81 -6.41 -11.65
C VAL A 106 -5.42 -7.81 -11.57
N SER A 107 -6.17 -8.12 -10.50
CA SER A 107 -6.82 -9.42 -10.33
C SER A 107 -7.88 -9.71 -11.39
N ALA A 108 -8.44 -8.67 -12.01
CA ALA A 108 -9.41 -8.76 -13.09
C ALA A 108 -8.79 -8.62 -14.48
N GLU A 109 -7.45 -8.55 -14.58
CA GLU A 109 -6.71 -8.39 -15.86
C GLU A 109 -7.15 -7.15 -16.66
N LEU A 110 -7.46 -6.06 -15.97
CA LEU A 110 -7.81 -4.77 -16.58
C LEU A 110 -6.57 -3.95 -16.95
N ASP A 111 -6.65 -3.21 -18.06
CA ASP A 111 -5.67 -2.19 -18.41
C ASP A 111 -5.96 -0.91 -17.62
N PHE A 112 -4.96 -0.34 -16.96
CA PHE A 112 -5.12 0.88 -16.17
C PHE A 112 -3.86 1.75 -16.14
N THR A 113 -4.05 3.03 -15.83
CA THR A 113 -3.00 4.01 -15.57
C THR A 113 -3.24 4.68 -14.22
N ILE A 114 -2.15 5.06 -13.55
CA ILE A 114 -2.19 5.80 -12.28
C ILE A 114 -1.35 7.06 -12.46
N GLU A 115 -1.94 8.23 -12.21
CA GLU A 115 -1.27 9.52 -12.28
C GLU A 115 -1.41 10.29 -10.96
N PRO A 116 -0.35 10.90 -10.42
CA PRO A 116 1.05 10.86 -10.88
C PRO A 116 1.68 9.46 -10.70
N GLU A 117 2.96 9.30 -11.09
CA GLU A 117 3.67 8.02 -11.01
C GLU A 117 3.55 7.37 -9.61
N PHE A 118 3.05 6.13 -9.58
CA PHE A 118 2.76 5.41 -8.36
C PHE A 118 3.95 4.54 -7.93
N ASN A 119 4.72 5.02 -6.96
CA ASN A 119 5.96 4.41 -6.50
C ASN A 119 5.80 3.34 -5.40
N TRP A 120 4.57 2.93 -5.10
CA TRP A 120 4.27 1.93 -4.06
C TRP A 120 3.92 0.58 -4.69
N THR A 121 4.58 -0.49 -4.26
CA THR A 121 4.37 -1.85 -4.76
C THR A 121 4.19 -2.83 -3.61
#